data_AF-A0A4P9ZKS3-F1
#
_entry.id   AF-A0A4P9ZKS3-F1
#
_cell.length_a   1.000
_cell.length_b   1.000
_cell.length_c   1.000
_cell.angle_alpha   90.00
_cell.angle_beta   90.00
_cell.angle_gamma   90.00
#
_symmetry.space_group_name_H-M   'P 1'
#
loop_
_entity.id
_entity.type
_entity.pdbx_description
1 polymer ?
#
loop_
_entity_poly.entity_id
_entity_poly.type
_entity_poly.pdbx_seq_one_letter_code
_entity_poly.pdbx_strand_id
1 'polypeptide(L)'
;ATWASGSSNQIVFANHGSHKGGYCEWAASYNGGKTFVSFQFEPNCLTNAPSNGGQYKSQLKLPVTLPGGNVIISWTWVNKEGFREFYWNCMRINLTG
;
A
#
# COMPACT_ATOMS: atom_id res chain seq x y z
N ALA A 1 2.94 9.65 -9.86
CA ALA A 1 4.19 8.97 -10.25
C ALA A 1 3.94 8.14 -11.52
N THR A 2 4.97 7.71 -12.23
CA THR A 2 4.85 6.79 -13.37
C THR A 2 5.55 5.48 -13.02
N TRP A 3 4.83 4.37 -13.07
CA TRP A 3 5.34 3.03 -12.75
C TRP A 3 5.01 2.06 -13.88
N ALA A 4 5.77 0.96 -14.01
CA ALA A 4 5.45 -0.07 -14.97
C ALA A 4 4.65 -1.21 -14.34
N SER A 5 3.74 -1.84 -15.09
CA SER A 5 3.11 -3.08 -14.65
C SER A 5 4.20 -4.14 -14.40
N GLY A 6 4.07 -4.92 -13.32
CA GLY A 6 5.13 -5.87 -12.91
C GLY A 6 6.34 -5.26 -12.16
N SER A 7 6.44 -3.93 -12.06
CA SER A 7 7.59 -3.27 -11.43
C SER A 7 7.58 -3.40 -9.90
N SER A 8 8.77 -3.30 -9.30
CA SER A 8 8.95 -3.15 -7.86
C SER A 8 9.22 -1.68 -7.53
N ASN A 9 8.40 -1.10 -6.67
CA ASN A 9 8.47 0.31 -6.31
C ASN A 9 8.71 0.47 -4.80
N GLN A 10 9.62 1.36 -4.43
CA GLN A 10 9.88 1.64 -3.03
C GLN A 10 8.72 2.43 -2.42
N ILE A 11 8.20 1.94 -1.31
CA ILE A 11 7.24 2.63 -0.45
C ILE A 11 7.96 3.07 0.82
N VAL A 12 7.78 4.35 1.18
CA VAL A 12 8.32 4.91 2.41
C VAL A 12 7.16 5.28 3.31
N PHE A 13 7.01 4.55 4.41
CA PHE A 13 6.01 4.83 5.42
C PHE A 13 6.55 5.86 6.39
N ALA A 14 5.80 6.96 6.56
CA ALA A 14 5.92 7.80 7.73
C ALA A 14 5.48 6.96 8.94
N ASN A 15 6.33 6.89 9.94
CA ASN A 15 6.13 5.96 11.03
C ASN A 15 5.51 6.66 12.23
N HIS A 16 4.26 6.28 12.50
CA HIS A 16 3.46 6.78 13.60
C HIS A 16 3.37 5.76 14.75
N GLY A 17 4.28 4.78 14.78
CA GLY A 17 4.21 3.58 15.62
C GLY A 17 3.81 2.37 14.79
N SER A 18 4.46 1.22 14.99
CA SER A 18 4.21 0.03 14.17
C SER A 18 3.01 -0.80 14.61
N HIS A 19 2.45 -0.55 15.81
CA HIS A 19 1.37 -1.33 16.41
C HIS A 19 1.56 -2.85 16.32
N LYS A 20 2.82 -3.32 16.37
CA LYS A 20 3.23 -4.72 16.12
C LYS A 20 2.65 -5.31 14.82
N GLY A 21 2.45 -4.46 13.82
CA GLY A 21 1.95 -4.80 12.50
C GLY A 21 0.42 -4.78 12.39
N GLY A 22 -0.11 -5.66 11.55
CA GLY A 22 -1.54 -5.83 11.32
C GLY A 22 -1.84 -6.32 9.91
N TYR A 23 -3.06 -6.07 9.47
CA TYR A 23 -3.54 -6.46 8.15
C TYR A 23 -3.38 -5.30 7.19
N CYS A 24 -2.65 -5.50 6.09
CA CYS A 24 -2.59 -4.55 4.99
C CYS A 24 -3.27 -5.08 3.74
N GLU A 25 -3.82 -4.17 2.95
CA GLU A 25 -4.33 -4.45 1.62
C GLU A 25 -3.85 -3.39 0.64
N TRP A 26 -3.44 -3.85 -0.54
CA TRP A 26 -3.20 -3.03 -1.71
C TRP A 26 -4.29 -3.26 -2.74
N ALA A 27 -4.86 -2.17 -3.23
CA ALA A 27 -5.93 -2.21 -4.21
C ALA A 27 -5.73 -1.16 -5.30
N ALA A 28 -6.35 -1.39 -6.46
CA ALA A 28 -6.29 -0.50 -7.61
C ALA A 28 -7.69 -0.02 -8.00
N SER A 29 -7.78 1.24 -8.46
CA SER A 29 -9.00 1.83 -8.98
C SER A 29 -8.73 2.58 -10.29
N TYR A 30 -9.47 2.20 -11.34
CA TYR A 30 -9.40 2.83 -12.67
C TYR A 30 -10.59 3.75 -12.97
N ASN A 31 -11.57 3.85 -12.06
CA ASN A 31 -12.77 4.65 -12.24
C ASN A 31 -12.80 5.88 -11.31
N GLY A 32 -11.62 6.42 -11.02
CA GLY A 32 -11.47 7.63 -10.20
C GLY A 32 -11.74 7.41 -8.70
N GLY A 33 -11.53 6.20 -8.19
CA GLY A 33 -11.67 5.89 -6.77
C GLY A 33 -13.09 5.52 -6.34
N LYS A 34 -13.99 5.21 -7.29
CA LYS A 34 -15.35 4.75 -6.95
C LYS A 34 -15.37 3.30 -6.48
N THR A 35 -14.57 2.46 -7.10
CA THR A 35 -14.39 1.05 -6.70
C THR A 35 -12.91 0.71 -6.67
N PHE A 36 -12.52 -0.11 -5.70
CA PHE A 36 -11.15 -0.62 -5.55
C PHE A 36 -11.17 -2.14 -5.65
N VAL A 37 -10.25 -2.69 -6.44
CA VAL A 37 -10.04 -4.13 -6.55
C VAL A 37 -8.74 -4.49 -5.87
N SER A 38 -8.83 -5.33 -4.84
CA SER A 38 -7.68 -5.85 -4.09
C SER A 38 -6.81 -6.70 -5.01
N PHE A 39 -5.50 -6.47 -4.97
CA PHE A 39 -4.52 -7.28 -5.70
C PHE A 39 -3.44 -7.87 -4.81
N GLN A 40 -3.32 -7.43 -3.55
CA GLN A 40 -2.39 -8.00 -2.59
C GLN A 40 -2.92 -7.78 -1.17
N PHE A 41 -2.98 -8.87 -0.40
CA PHE A 41 -3.34 -8.87 1.01
C PHE A 41 -2.15 -9.39 1.84
N GLU A 42 -1.83 -8.70 2.93
CA GLU A 42 -0.69 -8.99 3.79
C GLU A 42 -1.16 -9.11 5.24
N PRO A 43 -1.27 -10.32 5.81
CA PRO A 43 -1.88 -10.51 7.13
C PRO A 43 -1.03 -10.04 8.31
N ASN A 44 0.26 -9.79 8.09
CA ASN A 44 1.22 -9.39 9.11
C ASN A 44 2.16 -8.29 8.61
N CYS A 45 1.62 -7.33 7.86
CA CYS A 45 2.41 -6.19 7.37
C CYS A 45 2.94 -5.35 8.54
N LEU A 46 4.02 -4.60 8.32
CA LEU A 46 4.62 -3.67 9.29
C LEU A 46 5.07 -4.29 10.63
N THR A 47 5.07 -5.62 10.77
CA THR A 47 5.52 -6.30 12.00
C THR A 47 6.95 -5.93 12.39
N ASN A 48 7.82 -5.71 11.39
CA ASN A 48 9.22 -5.33 11.57
C ASN A 48 9.46 -3.82 11.41
N ALA A 49 8.40 -3.01 11.31
CA ALA A 49 8.56 -1.57 11.27
C ALA A 49 9.09 -1.08 12.63
N PRO A 50 10.11 -0.20 12.65
CA PRO A 50 10.66 0.33 13.90
C PRO A 50 9.57 0.97 14.75
N SER A 51 9.65 0.90 16.07
CA SER A 51 8.66 1.54 16.97
C SER A 51 9.02 2.97 17.38
N ASN A 52 10.23 3.42 17.05
CA ASN A 52 10.87 4.61 17.60
C ASN A 52 10.83 5.86 16.68
N GLY A 53 9.86 5.96 15.76
CA GLY A 53 9.58 7.22 15.04
C GLY A 53 10.50 7.55 13.85
N GLY A 54 10.94 6.55 13.08
CA GLY A 54 11.74 6.75 11.85
C GLY A 54 11.10 6.14 10.60
N GLN A 55 11.53 6.55 9.40
CA GLN A 55 10.98 6.03 8.13
C GLN A 55 11.14 4.51 8.00
N TYR A 56 10.08 3.82 7.57
CA TYR A 56 10.14 2.40 7.20
C TYR A 56 10.05 2.26 5.69
N LYS A 57 11.04 1.62 5.08
CA LYS A 57 11.10 1.39 3.63
C LYS A 57 10.68 -0.05 3.32
N SER A 58 9.76 -0.21 2.37
CA SER A 58 9.35 -1.51 1.83
C SER A 58 9.31 -1.46 0.31
N GLN A 59 9.18 -2.63 -0.32
CA GLN A 59 9.05 -2.78 -1.76
C GLN A 59 7.65 -3.30 -2.09
N LEU A 60 6.92 -2.56 -2.92
CA LEU A 60 5.66 -3.00 -3.50
C LEU A 60 5.90 -3.54 -4.90
N LYS A 61 5.66 -4.84 -5.10
CA LYS A 61 5.66 -5.46 -6.43
C LYS A 61 4.27 -5.38 -7.03
N LEU A 62 4.13 -4.66 -8.14
CA LEU A 62 2.87 -4.60 -8.87
C LEU A 62 2.66 -5.90 -9.65
N PRO A 63 1.41 -6.39 -9.75
CA PRO A 63 1.09 -7.45 -10.70
C PRO A 63 1.39 -7.00 -12.13
N VAL A 64 1.91 -7.92 -12.95
CA VAL A 64 2.11 -7.70 -14.39
C VAL A 64 0.78 -7.58 -15.14
N THR A 65 -0.31 -8.06 -14.56
CA THR A 65 -1.65 -8.05 -15.13
C THR A 65 -2.44 -6.76 -14.86
N LEU A 66 -1.89 -5.80 -14.11
CA LEU A 66 -2.56 -4.51 -13.93
C LEU A 66 -2.62 -3.77 -15.27
N PRO A 67 -3.80 -3.30 -15.72
CA PRO A 67 -3.90 -2.54 -16.96
C PRO A 67 -3.09 -1.23 -16.91
N GLY A 68 -2.49 -0.86 -18.04
CA GLY A 68 -1.92 0.47 -18.21
C GLY A 68 -2.96 1.60 -18.11
N GLY A 69 -2.49 2.81 -17.79
CA GLY A 69 -3.28 4.03 -17.73
C GLY A 69 -3.30 4.70 -16.36
N ASN A 70 -4.20 5.67 -16.21
CA ASN A 70 -4.37 6.41 -14.95
C ASN A 70 -5.07 5.52 -13.92
N VAL A 71 -4.35 5.17 -12.86
CA VAL A 71 -4.85 4.34 -11.76
C VAL A 71 -4.64 5.04 -10.42
N ILE A 72 -5.54 4.78 -9.48
CA ILE A 72 -5.31 5.06 -8.07
C ILE A 72 -4.91 3.75 -7.40
N ILE A 73 -3.70 3.70 -6.86
CA ILE A 73 -3.29 2.60 -5.99
C ILE A 73 -3.55 3.03 -4.55
N SER A 74 -4.25 2.21 -3.80
CA SER A 74 -4.49 2.43 -2.38
C SER A 74 -3.78 1.41 -1.52
N TRP A 75 -3.39 1.86 -0.33
CA TRP A 75 -2.89 1.04 0.75
C TRP A 75 -3.75 1.26 1.98
N THR A 76 -4.27 0.18 2.56
CA THR A 76 -4.98 0.20 3.84
C THR A 76 -4.23 -0.59 4.89
N TRP A 77 -4.38 -0.21 6.15
CA TRP A 77 -3.86 -0.95 7.29
C TRP A 77 -4.82 -0.93 8.47
N VAL A 78 -5.16 -2.12 8.97
CA VAL A 78 -5.83 -2.31 10.26
C VAL A 78 -4.76 -2.74 11.25
N ASN A 79 -4.54 -1.92 12.28
CA ASN A 79 -3.50 -2.16 13.26
C ASN A 79 -3.80 -3.35 14.17
N LYS A 80 -2.75 -4.06 14.62
CA LYS A 80 -2.91 -5.26 15.45
C LYS A 80 -3.29 -4.91 16.89
N GLU A 81 -2.59 -3.95 17.51
CA GLU A 81 -2.77 -3.60 18.92
C GLU A 81 -2.88 -2.09 19.18
N GLY A 82 -3.33 -1.71 20.38
CA GLY A 82 -3.65 -0.33 20.73
C GLY A 82 -5.10 0.02 20.40
N PHE A 83 -5.36 1.29 20.08
CA PHE A 83 -6.68 1.72 19.64
C PHE A 83 -7.10 1.00 18.36
N ARG A 84 -8.41 0.90 18.10
CA ARG A 84 -8.91 0.27 16.89
C ARG A 84 -8.80 1.28 15.75
N GLU A 85 -7.77 1.16 14.94
CA GLU A 85 -7.41 2.16 13.93
C GLU A 85 -7.43 1.55 12.53
N PHE A 86 -7.88 2.37 11.59
CA PHE A 86 -7.86 2.07 10.17
C PHE A 86 -7.16 3.21 9.44
N TYR A 87 -6.05 2.89 8.80
CA TYR A 87 -5.28 3.82 7.98
C TYR A 87 -5.55 3.56 6.52
N TRP A 88 -5.67 4.62 5.73
CA TRP A 88 -5.88 4.52 4.29
C TRP A 88 -5.16 5.64 3.56
N ASN A 89 -4.30 5.27 2.60
CA ASN A 89 -3.61 6.23 1.75
C ASN A 89 -3.76 5.87 0.27
N CYS A 90 -3.81 6.89 -0.58
CA CYS A 90 -4.06 6.75 -2.02
C CYS A 90 -2.97 7.48 -2.82
N MET A 91 -2.51 6.86 -3.90
CA MET A 91 -1.50 7.42 -4.80
C MET A 91 -2.02 7.39 -6.24
N ARG A 92 -1.92 8.52 -6.94
CA ARG A 92 -2.19 8.59 -8.38
C ARG A 92 -0.96 8.15 -9.16
N ILE A 93 -1.12 7.07 -9.92
CA ILE A 93 -0.06 6.45 -10.70
C ILE A 93 -0.49 6.43 -12.16
N ASN A 94 0.42 6.80 -13.05
CA ASN A 94 0.30 6.49 -14.46
C ASN A 94 1.03 5.15 -14.70
N LEU A 95 0.29 4.08 -14.94
CA LEU A 95 0.86 2.76 -15.22
C LEU A 95 1.22 2.62 -16.70
N THR A 96 2.46 2.21 -16.98
CA THR A 96 2.94 1.88 -18.32
C THR A 96 3.06 0.36 -18.48
N GLY A 97 2.44 -0.19 -19.52
CA GLY A 97 2.44 -1.64 -19.79
C GLY A 97 1.09 -2.27 -19.50
#